data_AF-A0A955YFS8-F1
#
_entry.id   AF-A0A955YFS8-F1
#
_cell.length_a   1.000
_cell.length_b   1.000
_cell.length_c   1.000
_cell.angle_alpha   90.00
_cell.angle_beta   90.00
_cell.angle_gamma   90.00
#
_symmetry.space_group_name_H-M   'P 1'
#
loop_
_entity.id
_entity.type
_entity.pdbx_description
1 polymer ?
#
loop_
_entity_poly.entity_id
_entity_poly.type
_entity_poly.pdbx_seq_one_letter_code
_entity_poly.pdbx_strand_id
1 'polypeptide(L)'
;EGGVVQGHFAITRCGGVVYAENHAVGRRYVTGWYDDPPAARDDVDPPTFARLYTHEANHHPDGGQIFIARDRRPFVALLAKPTDDVRPEDFVAFWCDGSRGLHVDPEVWHQPVFPVFDGGRVEALFDDKQGRVHACVSVDFVGEFGVYVEVPLG
;
A
#
# COMPACT_ATOMS: atom_id res chain seq x y z
N GLU A 1 16.03 -14.88 -13.50
CA GLU A 1 15.08 -15.73 -14.25
C GLU A 1 13.66 -15.29 -13.94
N GLY A 2 12.74 -15.44 -14.89
CA GLY A 2 11.32 -15.19 -14.63
C GLY A 2 10.71 -16.18 -13.64
N GLY A 3 9.45 -15.97 -13.27
CA GLY A 3 8.69 -16.88 -12.41
C GLY A 3 7.98 -16.15 -11.28
N VAL A 4 7.64 -16.90 -10.24
CA VAL A 4 6.83 -16.43 -9.11
C VAL A 4 7.61 -16.54 -7.81
N VAL A 5 7.36 -15.60 -6.91
CA VAL A 5 7.77 -15.65 -5.51
C VAL A 5 6.56 -15.49 -4.59
N GLN A 6 6.66 -16.04 -3.39
CA GLN A 6 5.61 -16.02 -2.37
C GLN A 6 6.23 -15.67 -1.02
N GLY A 7 5.47 -15.01 -0.18
CA GLY A 7 5.90 -14.62 1.16
C GLY A 7 4.78 -13.96 1.94
N HIS A 8 5.16 -13.15 2.92
CA HIS A 8 4.22 -12.31 3.65
C HIS A 8 4.51 -10.84 3.38
N PHE A 9 3.46 -10.04 3.41
CA PHE A 9 3.54 -8.60 3.36
C PHE A 9 3.08 -8.09 4.72
N ALA A 10 4.01 -7.49 5.48
CA ALA A 10 3.72 -6.91 6.78
C ALA A 10 3.48 -5.42 6.63
N ILE A 11 2.38 -4.94 7.19
CA ILE A 11 2.10 -3.51 7.31
C ILE A 11 2.04 -3.19 8.79
N THR A 12 2.89 -2.28 9.24
CA THR A 12 3.03 -1.89 10.65
C THR A 12 2.84 -0.40 10.82
N ARG A 13 1.98 -0.02 11.76
CA ARG A 13 1.83 1.35 12.22
C ARG A 13 2.75 1.62 13.41
N CYS A 14 3.49 2.71 13.35
CA CYS A 14 4.21 3.26 14.50
C CYS A 14 3.81 4.73 14.60
N GLY A 15 3.14 5.14 15.67
CA GLY A 15 2.62 6.50 15.78
C GLY A 15 1.76 6.88 14.56
N GLY A 16 2.13 7.99 13.92
CA GLY A 16 1.53 8.50 12.69
C GLY A 16 2.14 7.97 11.39
N VAL A 17 3.10 7.03 11.43
CA VAL A 17 3.80 6.51 10.25
C VAL A 17 3.43 5.05 9.98
N VAL A 18 3.27 4.70 8.71
CA VAL A 18 2.99 3.33 8.26
C VAL A 18 4.14 2.78 7.46
N TYR A 19 4.67 1.64 7.91
CA TYR A 19 5.74 0.90 7.28
C TYR A 19 5.20 -0.32 6.55
N ALA A 20 5.74 -0.58 5.38
CA ALA A 20 5.51 -1.76 4.56
C ALA A 20 6.79 -2.60 4.50
N GLU A 21 6.66 -3.91 4.73
CA GLU A 21 7.74 -4.88 4.53
C GLU A 21 7.25 -6.04 3.65
N ASN A 22 7.85 -6.15 2.47
CA ASN A 22 7.59 -7.23 1.53
C ASN A 22 8.64 -8.32 1.68
N HIS A 23 8.31 -9.39 2.40
CA HIS A 23 9.23 -10.51 2.65
C HIS A 23 9.46 -11.38 1.41
N ALA A 24 8.61 -11.30 0.38
CA ALA A 24 8.81 -12.08 -0.84
C ALA A 24 9.98 -11.53 -1.69
N VAL A 25 10.30 -10.24 -1.57
CA VAL A 25 11.42 -9.59 -2.29
C VAL A 25 12.41 -8.85 -1.38
N GLY A 26 12.23 -8.90 -0.06
CA GLY A 26 13.16 -8.35 0.93
C GLY A 26 13.23 -6.82 0.95
N ARG A 27 12.11 -6.12 0.72
CA ARG A 27 12.04 -4.65 0.72
C ARG A 27 11.26 -4.12 1.91
N ARG A 28 11.71 -3.01 2.50
CA ARG A 28 11.02 -2.28 3.58
C ARG A 28 11.04 -0.77 3.30
N TYR A 29 9.92 -0.09 3.47
CA TYR A 29 9.75 1.33 3.19
C TYR A 29 8.58 1.94 3.98
N VAL A 30 8.49 3.26 4.01
CA VAL A 30 7.29 3.98 4.48
C VAL A 30 6.28 4.02 3.34
N THR A 31 5.04 3.61 3.60
CA THR A 31 3.97 3.62 2.58
C THR A 31 2.94 4.71 2.82
N GLY A 32 2.90 5.28 4.03
CA GLY A 32 2.09 6.47 4.28
C GLY A 32 2.11 7.00 5.71
N TRP A 33 1.31 8.04 5.92
CA TRP A 33 1.22 8.80 7.16
C TRP A 33 -0.24 9.11 7.50
N TYR A 34 -0.57 9.10 8.79
CA TYR A 34 -1.91 9.43 9.30
C TYR A 34 -2.09 10.92 9.63
N ASP A 35 -0.99 11.68 9.61
CA ASP A 35 -0.96 13.12 9.80
C ASP A 35 -0.20 13.77 8.64
N ASP A 36 -0.02 15.08 8.67
CA ASP A 36 0.80 15.83 7.70
C ASP A 36 2.19 15.18 7.56
N PRO A 37 2.55 14.59 6.40
CA PRO A 37 3.76 13.78 6.26
C PRO A 37 5.07 14.42 6.72
N PRO A 38 5.34 15.73 6.52
CA PRO A 38 6.55 16.38 7.05
C PRO A 38 6.58 16.52 8.57
N ALA A 39 5.43 16.45 9.25
CA ALA A 39 5.30 16.60 10.70
C ALA A 39 4.99 15.28 11.42
N ALA A 40 4.57 14.25 10.68
CA ALA A 40 4.22 12.95 11.21
C ALA A 40 5.43 12.28 11.88
N ARG A 41 5.16 11.65 13.02
CA ARG A 41 6.19 11.00 13.85
C ARG A 41 5.81 9.56 14.12
N ASP A 42 6.82 8.70 14.23
CA ASP A 42 6.61 7.27 14.48
C ASP A 42 6.49 6.92 15.97
N ASP A 43 6.70 7.89 16.85
CA ASP A 43 6.59 7.77 18.32
C ASP A 43 5.38 8.51 18.91
N VAL A 44 4.55 9.16 18.08
CA VAL A 44 3.37 9.91 18.50
C VAL A 44 2.16 9.48 17.69
N ASP A 45 1.08 9.09 18.37
CA ASP A 45 -0.19 8.80 17.70
C ASP A 45 -0.83 10.10 17.18
N PRO A 46 -1.36 10.09 15.94
CA PRO A 46 -2.10 11.20 15.36
C PRO A 46 -3.46 11.37 16.08
N PRO A 47 -4.15 12.51 15.90
CA PRO A 47 -5.49 12.71 16.45
C PRO A 47 -6.55 11.76 15.84
N THR A 48 -6.29 11.18 14.66
CA THR A 48 -7.20 10.28 13.96
C THR A 48 -6.47 9.31 13.04
N PHE A 49 -7.10 8.17 12.76
CA PHE A 49 -6.64 7.16 11.78
C PHE A 49 -7.61 7.00 10.59
N ALA A 50 -8.56 7.94 10.42
CA ALA A 50 -9.62 7.84 9.42
C ALA A 50 -9.15 7.99 7.96
N ARG A 51 -7.94 8.52 7.76
CA ARG A 51 -7.31 8.69 6.44
C ARG A 51 -5.80 8.55 6.54
N LEU A 52 -5.17 8.22 5.43
CA LEU A 52 -3.73 8.14 5.27
C LEU A 52 -3.29 8.94 4.04
N TYR A 53 -2.09 9.52 4.08
CA TYR A 53 -1.43 10.14 2.94
C TYR A 53 -0.34 9.22 2.42
N THR A 54 -0.26 9.03 1.10
CA THR A 54 0.84 8.31 0.44
C THR A 54 1.54 9.21 -0.58
N HIS A 55 2.82 8.92 -0.84
CA HIS A 55 3.70 9.78 -1.66
C HIS A 55 3.99 9.22 -3.04
N GLU A 56 3.68 7.96 -3.29
CA GLU A 56 3.99 7.31 -4.56
C GLU A 56 2.99 6.20 -4.87
N ALA A 57 3.04 5.67 -6.08
CA ALA A 57 2.42 4.43 -6.49
C ALA A 57 3.33 3.71 -7.47
N ASN A 58 3.08 2.44 -7.72
CA ASN A 58 3.79 1.70 -8.74
C ASN A 58 2.90 0.72 -9.49
N HIS A 59 3.41 0.19 -10.59
CA HIS A 59 2.83 -0.98 -11.24
C HIS A 59 3.92 -1.98 -11.60
N HIS A 60 3.49 -3.23 -11.79
CA HIS A 60 4.35 -4.36 -12.11
C HIS A 60 4.03 -4.87 -13.52
N PRO A 61 4.90 -4.65 -14.53
CA PRO A 61 4.69 -5.19 -15.87
C PRO A 61 5.07 -6.68 -15.99
N ASP A 62 5.84 -7.23 -15.05
CA ASP A 62 6.32 -8.62 -15.09
C ASP A 62 5.31 -9.63 -14.52
N GLY A 63 4.26 -9.17 -13.83
CA GLY A 63 3.22 -10.03 -13.29
C GLY A 63 2.28 -9.30 -12.32
N GLY A 64 1.14 -9.92 -12.04
CA GLY A 64 0.21 -9.43 -11.03
C GLY A 64 0.70 -9.70 -9.61
N GLN A 65 0.00 -9.12 -8.64
CA GLN A 65 0.27 -9.29 -7.21
C GLN A 65 -1.01 -9.63 -6.44
N ILE A 66 -0.90 -10.56 -5.51
CA ILE A 66 -2.03 -11.02 -4.67
C ILE A 66 -1.79 -10.62 -3.23
N PHE A 67 -2.83 -10.10 -2.57
CA PHE A 67 -2.86 -9.83 -1.14
C PHE A 67 -4.02 -10.55 -0.46
N ILE A 68 -3.75 -11.36 0.56
CA ILE A 68 -4.78 -12.04 1.36
C ILE A 68 -4.59 -11.74 2.84
N ALA A 69 -5.52 -11.01 3.45
CA ALA A 69 -5.45 -10.65 4.88
C ALA A 69 -5.57 -11.88 5.78
N ARG A 70 -4.58 -12.13 6.65
CA ARG A 70 -4.54 -13.34 7.49
C ARG A 70 -5.54 -13.34 8.65
N ASP A 71 -5.77 -12.18 9.25
CA ASP A 71 -6.69 -11.98 10.37
C ASP A 71 -8.06 -11.43 9.90
N ARG A 72 -8.35 -11.52 8.59
CA ARG A 72 -9.55 -10.93 7.96
C ARG A 72 -9.70 -9.44 8.26
N ARG A 73 -8.57 -8.75 8.43
CA ARG A 73 -8.49 -7.31 8.64
C ARG A 73 -9.12 -6.55 7.48
N PRO A 74 -10.05 -5.60 7.73
CA PRO A 74 -10.46 -4.67 6.70
C PRO A 74 -9.28 -3.82 6.22
N PHE A 75 -9.23 -3.55 4.92
CA PHE A 75 -8.17 -2.77 4.30
C PHE A 75 -8.72 -1.98 3.11
N VAL A 76 -7.94 -0.99 2.67
CA VAL A 76 -8.22 -0.20 1.47
C VAL A 76 -7.15 -0.50 0.43
N ALA A 77 -7.58 -0.76 -0.80
CA ALA A 77 -6.71 -0.84 -1.96
C ALA A 77 -6.81 0.46 -2.76
N LEU A 78 -5.68 1.15 -2.94
CA LEU A 78 -5.60 2.35 -3.77
C LEU A 78 -5.16 1.93 -5.18
N LEU A 79 -6.04 2.06 -6.18
CA LEU A 79 -5.80 1.53 -7.52
C LEU A 79 -6.08 2.59 -8.60
N ALA A 80 -5.31 2.58 -9.68
CA ALA A 80 -5.59 3.31 -10.91
C ALA A 80 -5.42 2.39 -12.15
N LYS A 81 -6.11 2.73 -13.26
CA LYS A 81 -6.05 1.94 -14.49
C LYS A 81 -4.66 2.00 -15.14
N PRO A 82 -4.24 0.97 -15.90
CA PRO A 82 -3.01 1.02 -16.68
C PRO A 82 -2.98 2.23 -17.62
N THR A 83 -1.89 2.98 -17.55
CA THR A 83 -1.59 4.15 -18.38
C THR A 83 -0.12 4.56 -18.19
N ASP A 84 0.48 5.21 -19.18
CA ASP A 84 1.84 5.74 -19.10
C ASP A 84 1.91 7.11 -18.39
N ASP A 85 0.78 7.84 -18.33
CA ASP A 85 0.67 9.20 -17.75
C ASP A 85 -0.33 9.18 -16.58
N VAL A 86 -0.05 8.36 -15.55
CA VAL A 86 -0.91 8.25 -14.37
C VAL A 86 -0.81 9.53 -13.54
N ARG A 87 -1.94 9.99 -13.03
CA ARG A 87 -2.04 11.21 -12.21
C ARG A 87 -2.63 10.91 -10.84
N PRO A 88 -2.39 11.76 -9.83
CA PRO A 88 -3.00 11.63 -8.51
C PRO A 88 -4.52 11.41 -8.55
N GLU A 89 -5.23 12.09 -9.45
CA GLU A 89 -6.70 12.03 -9.56
C GLU A 89 -7.24 10.73 -10.18
N ASP A 90 -6.38 9.91 -10.79
CA ASP A 90 -6.78 8.64 -11.39
C ASP A 90 -7.01 7.53 -10.34
N PHE A 91 -6.49 7.73 -9.13
CA PHE A 91 -6.53 6.74 -8.07
C PHE A 91 -7.89 6.70 -7.36
N VAL A 92 -8.38 5.48 -7.17
CA VAL A 92 -9.63 5.18 -6.46
C VAL A 92 -9.33 4.26 -5.28
N ALA A 93 -9.87 4.63 -4.12
CA ALA A 93 -9.78 3.84 -2.89
C ALA A 93 -10.92 2.81 -2.82
N PHE A 94 -10.58 1.52 -2.80
CA PHE A 94 -11.52 0.41 -2.70
C PHE A 94 -11.53 -0.17 -1.29
N TRP A 95 -12.67 -0.08 -0.61
CA TRP A 95 -12.86 -0.73 0.68
C TRP A 95 -12.99 -2.25 0.53
N CYS A 96 -12.17 -2.98 1.29
CA CYS A 96 -12.20 -4.43 1.39
C CYS A 96 -12.45 -4.82 2.85
N ASP A 97 -13.50 -5.61 3.10
CA ASP A 97 -13.86 -6.06 4.46
C ASP A 97 -12.94 -7.16 5.03
N GLY A 98 -11.87 -7.51 4.32
CA GLY A 98 -10.93 -8.57 4.70
C GLY A 98 -11.45 -9.99 4.48
N SER A 99 -12.67 -10.18 3.97
CA SER A 99 -13.26 -11.51 3.78
C SER A 99 -12.74 -12.25 2.54
N ARG A 100 -12.11 -11.53 1.61
CA ARG A 100 -11.58 -12.02 0.33
C ARG A 100 -10.18 -11.45 0.08
N GLY A 101 -9.40 -12.16 -0.72
CA GLY A 101 -8.14 -11.65 -1.25
C GLY A 101 -8.35 -10.67 -2.41
N LEU A 102 -7.35 -9.83 -2.64
CA LEU A 102 -7.23 -8.95 -3.80
C LEU A 102 -6.20 -9.56 -4.76
N HIS A 103 -6.52 -9.61 -6.04
CA HIS A 103 -5.55 -9.83 -7.11
C HIS A 103 -5.49 -8.56 -7.96
N VAL A 104 -4.30 -7.99 -8.05
CA VAL A 104 -3.99 -6.84 -8.89
C VAL A 104 -3.35 -7.38 -10.17
N ASP A 105 -4.00 -7.14 -11.30
CA ASP A 105 -3.48 -7.54 -12.60
C ASP A 105 -2.19 -6.75 -12.93
N PRO A 106 -1.31 -7.28 -13.81
CA PRO A 106 -0.16 -6.53 -14.30
C PRO A 106 -0.55 -5.14 -14.81
N GLU A 107 0.39 -4.18 -14.72
CA GLU A 107 0.24 -2.79 -15.19
C GLU A 107 -0.80 -1.94 -14.44
N VAL A 108 -1.62 -2.52 -13.56
CA VAL A 108 -2.52 -1.74 -12.69
C VAL A 108 -1.67 -0.99 -11.66
N TRP A 109 -1.85 0.33 -11.60
CA TRP A 109 -1.17 1.19 -10.65
C TRP A 109 -1.74 1.00 -9.25
N HIS A 110 -0.87 0.86 -8.26
CA HIS A 110 -1.25 0.65 -6.88
C HIS A 110 -0.13 1.03 -5.89
N GLN A 111 -0.52 1.16 -4.64
CA GLN A 111 0.38 0.97 -3.50
C GLN A 111 0.14 -0.44 -2.93
N PRO A 112 0.93 -0.90 -1.93
CA PRO A 112 0.44 -1.97 -1.08
C PRO A 112 -0.96 -1.65 -0.51
N VAL A 113 -1.60 -2.64 0.09
CA VAL A 113 -2.89 -2.42 0.75
C VAL A 113 -2.73 -1.67 2.08
N PHE A 114 -3.71 -0.84 2.43
CA PHE A 114 -3.73 -0.03 3.65
C PHE A 114 -4.71 -0.63 4.68
N PRO A 115 -4.24 -1.32 5.72
CA PRO A 115 -5.10 -1.94 6.72
C PRO A 115 -5.75 -0.91 7.66
N VAL A 116 -6.94 -1.22 8.16
CA VAL A 116 -7.59 -0.43 9.20
C VAL A 116 -7.16 -0.91 10.58
N PHE A 117 -6.31 -0.13 11.24
CA PHE A 117 -5.88 -0.42 12.60
C PHE A 117 -6.94 0.01 13.61
N ASP A 118 -7.50 -0.96 14.32
CA ASP A 118 -8.45 -0.77 15.42
C ASP A 118 -7.97 -1.48 16.70
N GLY A 119 -8.54 -1.10 17.85
CA GLY A 119 -8.44 -1.89 19.08
C GLY A 119 -7.01 -2.15 19.60
N GLY A 120 -6.07 -1.22 19.40
CA GLY A 120 -4.68 -1.34 19.88
C GLY A 120 -3.77 -2.24 19.05
N ARG A 121 -4.25 -2.75 17.90
CA ARG A 121 -3.42 -3.53 16.96
C ARG A 121 -2.64 -2.58 16.07
N VAL A 122 -1.38 -2.92 15.83
CA VAL A 122 -0.44 -2.07 15.08
C VAL A 122 0.22 -2.80 13.91
N GLU A 123 -0.07 -4.08 13.72
CA GLU A 123 0.45 -4.87 12.61
C GLU A 123 -0.69 -5.62 11.92
N ALA A 124 -0.61 -5.70 10.60
CA ALA A 124 -1.42 -6.56 9.75
C ALA A 124 -0.52 -7.35 8.80
N LEU A 125 -0.84 -8.63 8.62
CA LEU A 125 -0.08 -9.54 7.76
C LEU A 125 -0.95 -10.03 6.61
N PHE A 126 -0.38 -9.99 5.42
CA PHE A 126 -0.99 -10.48 4.19
C PHE A 126 -0.15 -11.63 3.63
N ASP A 127 -0.80 -12.69 3.16
CA ASP A 127 -0.13 -13.63 2.26
C ASP A 127 0.02 -13.00 0.88
N ASP A 128 1.25 -13.04 0.37
CA ASP A 128 1.67 -12.36 -0.86
C ASP A 128 2.17 -13.36 -1.91
N LYS A 129 1.82 -13.10 -3.17
CA LYS A 129 2.33 -13.82 -4.34
C LYS A 129 2.47 -12.84 -5.50
N GLN A 130 3.63 -12.81 -6.11
CA GLN A 130 3.97 -11.83 -7.15
C GLN A 130 5.03 -12.34 -8.14
N GLY A 131 5.32 -11.53 -9.16
CA GLY A 131 6.43 -11.74 -10.08
C GLY A 131 7.78 -11.80 -9.36
N ARG A 132 8.61 -12.79 -9.70
CA ARG A 132 9.94 -12.99 -9.09
C ARG A 132 10.94 -11.88 -9.45
N VAL A 133 10.79 -11.28 -10.62
CA VAL A 133 11.70 -10.21 -11.08
C VAL A 133 11.41 -8.92 -10.34
N HIS A 134 10.13 -8.69 -9.98
CA HIS A 134 9.67 -7.47 -9.32
C HIS A 134 10.05 -6.24 -10.14
N ALA A 135 9.78 -6.32 -11.46
CA ALA A 135 9.92 -5.17 -12.32
C ALA A 135 8.91 -4.12 -11.86
N CYS A 136 9.34 -2.88 -11.72
CA CYS A 136 8.56 -1.86 -11.06
C CYS A 136 8.76 -0.53 -11.77
N VAL A 137 7.65 0.09 -12.16
CA VAL A 137 7.60 1.48 -12.60
C VAL A 137 6.85 2.24 -11.54
N SER A 138 7.44 3.32 -11.03
CA SER A 138 6.88 4.13 -9.94
C SER A 138 6.55 5.54 -10.42
N VAL A 139 5.56 6.14 -9.78
CA VAL A 139 5.23 7.58 -9.86
C VAL A 139 5.47 8.19 -8.48
N ASP A 140 6.23 9.28 -8.41
CA ASP A 140 6.48 10.06 -7.19
C ASP A 140 5.55 11.27 -7.16
N PHE A 141 4.47 11.19 -6.39
CA PHE A 141 3.47 12.27 -6.33
C PHE A 141 4.04 13.58 -5.78
N VAL A 142 5.00 13.49 -4.86
CA VAL A 142 5.61 14.67 -4.25
C VAL A 142 6.57 15.32 -5.23
N GLY A 143 7.45 14.53 -5.84
CA GLY A 143 8.45 15.02 -6.79
C GLY A 143 7.84 15.52 -8.10
N GLU A 144 6.81 14.85 -8.61
CA GLU A 144 6.25 15.13 -9.94
C GLU A 144 5.06 16.10 -9.90
N PHE A 145 4.27 16.09 -8.82
CA PHE A 145 3.04 16.87 -8.71
C PHE A 145 2.99 17.78 -7.48
N GLY A 146 3.94 17.67 -6.54
CA GLY A 146 3.97 18.49 -5.33
C GLY A 146 2.85 18.17 -4.34
N VAL A 147 2.31 16.95 -4.38
CA VAL A 147 1.17 16.54 -3.53
C VAL A 147 1.42 15.18 -2.87
N TYR A 148 0.68 14.94 -1.78
CA TYR A 148 0.42 13.59 -1.28
C TYR A 148 -1.00 13.18 -1.67
N VAL A 149 -1.20 11.89 -1.94
CA VAL A 149 -2.52 11.34 -2.24
C VAL A 149 -3.18 10.90 -0.93
N GLU A 150 -4.37 11.43 -0.67
CA GLU A 150 -5.19 11.03 0.47
C GLU A 150 -5.94 9.72 0.18
N VAL A 151 -5.91 8.80 1.14
CA VAL A 151 -6.59 7.52 1.12
C VAL A 151 -7.55 7.46 2.30
N PRO A 152 -8.88 7.54 2.09
CA PRO A 152 -9.85 7.38 3.17
C PRO A 152 -9.89 5.92 3.63
N LEU A 153 -9.93 5.69 4.95
CA LEU A 153 -9.92 4.36 5.58
C LEU A 153 -11.22 3.99 6.30
N GLY A 154 -12.29 4.78 6.11
CA GLY A 154 -13.61 4.55 6.72
C GLY A 154 -14.24 5.80 7.29
#